data_AF-A0A1B7NUZ7-F1
#
_entry.id   AF-A0A1B7NUZ7-F1
#
_cell.length_a   1.000
_cell.length_b   1.000
_cell.length_c   1.000
_cell.angle_alpha   90.00
_cell.angle_beta   90.00
_cell.angle_gamma   90.00
#
_symmetry.space_group_name_H-M   'P 1'
#
loop_
_entity.id
_entity.type
_entity.pdbx_description
1 polymer ?
#
loop_
_entity_poly.entity_id
_entity_poly.type
_entity_poly.pdbx_seq_one_letter_code
_entity_poly.pdbx_strand_id
1 'polypeptide(L)'
;VEYLVVAVDEKAQKVRLSLRQADILNSLAQEEEQANGQLVQGLLDGVKESLPKFHPEFGRFMLEATPGQPWGIGFKDLLMVESNMKWRRVIAKNHMEPNEYPITLTTFPLLGTKDDFTQPFYPVSGGALRSQFVPDEIANPHIRFPTLAANIRSRRGRKVQLNVPVFRDTNTSWPFNDPTVNYDLHNWPEDDDVRKGAVKQNHVYMDAMAFGMGSCCLQITFQCKNITEGRRLYDQLSPLGPIMLALTAATPIYKGYLVDTDVRWNQISNAVDCRTPEELGEKPLKNDRWRIPKSRYASNSTYISQDPRLRPEYMDPDLVIDEDIKQRLLDGGMDDLLATHFAHLFIRDPIVIFAEDLKELDLNQTNHFENLQSTNWQHIRFKPPPAENDIGWRVEFRPMEIQITDFENAAFSVFMVLITRAILSFDLNLYIPIPRTTENMETAHARNAVLEQKFYFRKDPFPHRIPRHQQQQNSNPDSTSGNVSESSSRSSSGLSTPNLRQLKLILAAV
;
A
#
# COMPACT_ATOMS: atom_id res chain seq x y z
N VAL A 1 4.92 4.60 -8.65
CA VAL A 1 3.79 4.53 -9.62
C VAL A 1 3.94 3.21 -10.31
N GLU A 2 2.88 2.43 -10.39
CA GLU A 2 2.88 1.13 -11.06
C GLU A 2 2.08 1.22 -12.37
N TYR A 3 2.59 0.56 -13.41
CA TYR A 3 2.01 0.51 -14.75
C TYR A 3 1.70 -0.93 -15.12
N LEU A 4 0.65 -1.12 -15.92
CA LEU A 4 0.47 -2.31 -16.75
C LEU A 4 1.05 -2.02 -18.13
N VAL A 5 1.82 -2.96 -18.68
CA VAL A 5 2.28 -2.96 -20.06
C VAL A 5 1.27 -3.73 -20.88
N VAL A 6 0.60 -3.04 -21.81
CA VAL A 6 -0.40 -3.64 -22.69
C VAL A 6 0.06 -3.64 -24.14
N ALA A 7 -0.19 -4.71 -24.86
CA ALA A 7 -0.04 -4.80 -26.30
C ALA A 7 -1.41 -4.55 -26.97
N VAL A 8 -1.45 -3.56 -27.86
CA VAL A 8 -2.65 -3.19 -28.62
C VAL A 8 -2.57 -3.78 -30.02
N ASP A 9 -3.57 -4.54 -30.40
CA ASP A 9 -3.75 -5.10 -31.73
C ASP A 9 -4.97 -4.45 -32.38
N GLU A 10 -4.73 -3.35 -33.11
CA GLU A 10 -5.80 -2.59 -33.75
C GLU A 10 -6.54 -3.40 -34.82
N LYS A 11 -5.88 -4.33 -35.51
CA LYS A 11 -6.53 -5.15 -36.54
C LYS A 11 -7.49 -6.15 -35.91
N ALA A 12 -7.07 -6.79 -34.83
CA ALA A 12 -7.91 -7.72 -34.09
C ALA A 12 -8.89 -7.04 -33.12
N GLN A 13 -8.76 -5.72 -32.90
CA GLN A 13 -9.48 -4.96 -31.86
C GLN A 13 -9.29 -5.59 -30.47
N LYS A 14 -8.05 -5.97 -30.16
CA LYS A 14 -7.69 -6.65 -28.90
C LYS A 14 -6.62 -5.88 -28.14
N VAL A 15 -6.75 -5.89 -26.82
CA VAL A 15 -5.72 -5.41 -25.90
C VAL A 15 -5.34 -6.58 -24.99
N ARG A 16 -4.04 -6.84 -24.86
CA ARG A 16 -3.50 -7.96 -24.09
C ARG A 16 -2.42 -7.44 -23.13
N LEU A 17 -2.18 -8.14 -22.03
CA LEU A 17 -1.02 -7.88 -21.18
C LEU A 17 0.26 -8.34 -21.88
N SER A 18 1.24 -7.45 -22.05
CA SER A 18 2.55 -7.83 -22.58
C SER A 18 3.40 -8.45 -21.48
N LEU A 19 3.94 -9.65 -21.71
CA LEU A 19 4.80 -10.35 -20.75
C LEU A 19 6.30 -10.05 -20.94
N ARG A 20 6.61 -8.87 -21.52
CA ARG A 20 7.98 -8.42 -21.85
C ARG A 20 8.65 -7.55 -20.79
N GLN A 21 8.12 -7.47 -19.56
CA GLN A 21 8.72 -6.66 -18.49
C GLN A 21 10.24 -6.85 -18.35
N ALA A 22 10.73 -8.10 -18.38
CA ALA A 22 12.15 -8.37 -18.22
C ALA A 22 13.00 -7.76 -19.35
N ASP A 23 12.54 -7.83 -20.60
CA ASP A 23 13.23 -7.24 -21.75
C ASP A 23 13.27 -5.71 -21.61
N ILE A 24 12.15 -5.12 -21.22
CA ILE A 24 12.01 -3.66 -21.04
C ILE A 24 12.92 -3.18 -19.91
N LEU A 25 12.91 -3.85 -18.76
CA LEU A 25 13.76 -3.50 -17.62
C LEU A 25 15.25 -3.65 -17.93
N ASN A 26 15.65 -4.69 -18.67
CA ASN A 26 17.04 -4.85 -19.11
C ASN A 26 17.48 -3.70 -20.02
N SER A 27 16.59 -3.26 -20.92
CA SER A 27 16.87 -2.14 -21.81
C SER A 27 16.97 -0.81 -21.05
N LEU A 28 16.10 -0.58 -20.06
CA LEU A 28 16.13 0.60 -19.19
C LEU A 28 17.39 0.64 -18.32
N ALA A 29 17.82 -0.50 -17.78
CA ALA A 29 19.04 -0.60 -16.98
C ALA A 29 20.28 -0.21 -17.77
N GLN A 30 20.36 -0.58 -19.05
CA GLN A 30 21.45 -0.17 -19.94
C GLN A 30 21.49 1.35 -20.17
N GLU A 31 20.34 2.00 -20.30
CA GLU A 31 20.26 3.47 -20.41
C GLU A 31 20.72 4.14 -19.10
N GLU A 32 20.31 3.61 -17.95
CA GLU A 32 20.75 4.10 -16.62
C GLU A 32 22.27 3.98 -16.44
N GLU A 33 22.86 2.84 -16.82
CA GLU A 33 24.31 2.62 -16.80
C GLU A 33 25.04 3.60 -17.71
N GLN A 34 24.51 3.87 -18.91
CA GLN A 34 25.09 4.84 -19.85
C GLN A 34 25.02 6.28 -19.35
N ALA A 35 23.94 6.65 -18.64
CA ALA A 35 23.82 7.96 -18.02
C ALA A 35 24.84 8.17 -16.88
N ASN A 36 25.38 7.08 -16.29
CA ASN A 36 26.43 7.09 -15.27
C ASN A 36 26.20 8.10 -14.14
N GLY A 37 24.95 8.16 -13.65
CA GLY A 37 24.55 9.06 -12.56
C GLY A 37 24.50 10.55 -12.90
N GLN A 38 24.67 10.95 -14.17
CA GLN A 38 24.59 12.35 -14.58
C GLN A 38 23.14 12.84 -14.59
N LEU A 39 22.96 14.15 -14.34
CA LEU A 39 21.67 14.79 -14.54
C LEU A 39 21.40 14.93 -16.04
N VAL A 40 20.26 14.42 -16.49
CA VAL A 40 19.83 14.45 -17.88
C VAL A 40 18.72 15.48 -18.06
N GLN A 41 18.46 15.87 -19.31
CA GLN A 41 17.39 16.80 -19.62
C GLN A 41 16.04 16.12 -19.34
N GLY A 42 15.29 16.64 -18.36
CA GLY A 42 13.94 16.19 -18.06
C GLY A 42 12.93 16.69 -19.10
N LEU A 43 11.65 16.42 -18.86
CA LEU A 43 10.59 16.81 -19.79
C LEU A 43 10.36 18.33 -19.85
N LEU A 44 10.72 19.07 -18.79
CA LEU A 44 10.61 20.53 -18.76
C LEU A 44 11.88 21.18 -19.29
N ASP A 45 11.73 22.07 -20.28
CA ASP A 45 12.86 22.76 -20.92
C ASP A 45 13.76 23.47 -19.89
N GLY A 46 15.07 23.18 -19.96
CA GLY A 46 16.08 23.75 -19.07
C GLY A 46 16.12 23.15 -17.66
N VAL A 47 15.24 22.20 -17.34
CA VAL A 47 15.27 21.45 -16.07
C VAL A 47 16.04 20.15 -16.27
N LYS A 48 17.14 19.99 -15.53
CA LYS A 48 17.90 18.73 -15.48
C LYS A 48 17.54 17.95 -14.23
N GLU A 49 17.27 16.67 -14.39
CA GLU A 49 16.83 15.75 -13.32
C GLU A 49 17.66 14.46 -13.36
N SER A 50 17.74 13.75 -12.24
CA SER A 50 18.28 12.38 -12.23
C SER A 50 17.32 11.45 -12.97
N LEU A 51 17.87 10.51 -13.74
CA LEU A 51 17.09 9.54 -14.49
C LEU A 51 16.13 8.78 -13.55
N PRO A 52 14.84 8.63 -13.89
CA PRO A 52 13.91 7.84 -13.11
C PRO A 52 14.36 6.39 -12.97
N LYS A 53 14.00 5.77 -11.85
CA LYS A 53 14.31 4.37 -11.59
C LYS A 53 13.10 3.50 -11.91
N PHE A 54 13.37 2.34 -12.50
CA PHE A 54 12.37 1.35 -12.84
C PHE A 54 12.64 0.04 -12.12
N HIS A 55 11.58 -0.60 -11.62
CA HIS A 55 11.68 -1.79 -10.80
C HIS A 55 10.71 -2.88 -11.28
N PRO A 56 11.09 -4.16 -11.11
CA PRO A 56 10.17 -5.27 -11.33
C PRO A 56 9.07 -5.30 -10.27
N GLU A 57 7.88 -5.66 -10.71
CA GLU A 57 6.72 -5.97 -9.85
C GLU A 57 6.25 -7.41 -10.06
N PHE A 58 5.31 -7.90 -9.23
CA PHE A 58 4.86 -9.29 -9.28
C PHE A 58 4.43 -9.74 -10.68
N GLY A 59 3.62 -8.95 -11.38
CA GLY A 59 3.17 -9.28 -12.72
C GLY A 59 4.29 -9.11 -13.74
N ARG A 60 4.48 -10.10 -14.63
CA ARG A 60 5.41 -10.02 -15.77
C ARG A 60 5.02 -8.98 -16.83
N PHE A 61 3.88 -8.35 -16.63
CA PHE A 61 3.33 -7.25 -17.42
C PHE A 61 3.33 -5.94 -16.63
N MET A 62 3.93 -5.87 -15.45
CA MET A 62 3.93 -4.66 -14.65
C MET A 62 5.25 -3.90 -14.79
N LEU A 63 5.26 -2.61 -14.52
CA LEU A 63 6.47 -1.85 -14.25
C LEU A 63 6.21 -0.96 -13.04
N GLU A 64 7.14 -0.88 -12.09
CA GLU A 64 7.13 0.20 -11.12
C GLU A 64 8.14 1.27 -11.54
N ALA A 65 7.79 2.55 -11.39
CA ALA A 65 8.73 3.65 -11.57
C ALA A 65 8.65 4.70 -10.45
N THR A 66 9.84 5.19 -10.06
CA THR A 66 10.07 6.21 -9.05
C THR A 66 10.92 7.37 -9.63
N PRO A 67 10.87 8.59 -9.06
CA PRO A 67 11.80 9.63 -9.47
C PRO A 67 13.25 9.19 -9.18
N GLY A 68 14.22 9.69 -9.96
CA GLY A 68 15.63 9.32 -9.79
C GLY A 68 16.21 9.71 -8.42
N GLN A 69 15.65 10.74 -7.80
CA GLN A 69 15.97 11.22 -6.47
C GLN A 69 14.68 11.64 -5.75
N PRO A 70 14.64 11.57 -4.40
CA PRO A 70 13.49 12.05 -3.65
C PRO A 70 13.30 13.56 -3.83
N TRP A 71 12.05 14.01 -3.87
CA TRP A 71 11.73 15.43 -3.91
C TRP A 71 12.07 16.13 -2.60
N GLY A 72 12.47 17.40 -2.70
CA GLY A 72 12.71 18.26 -1.56
C GLY A 72 11.41 18.79 -0.92
N ILE A 73 11.59 19.69 0.05
CA ILE A 73 10.49 20.33 0.78
C ILE A 73 9.95 21.60 0.08
N GLY A 74 10.57 22.03 -1.03
CA GLY A 74 10.20 23.26 -1.71
C GLY A 74 8.90 23.14 -2.51
N PHE A 75 8.19 24.25 -2.71
CA PHE A 75 7.04 24.28 -3.62
C PHE A 75 7.42 23.96 -5.07
N LYS A 76 8.65 24.34 -5.49
CA LYS A 76 9.16 24.02 -6.82
C LYS A 76 9.17 22.51 -7.08
N ASP A 77 9.59 21.72 -6.09
CA ASP A 77 9.63 20.26 -6.21
C ASP A 77 8.23 19.65 -6.40
N LEU A 78 7.21 20.21 -5.74
CA LEU A 78 5.81 19.78 -5.91
C LEU A 78 5.30 20.01 -7.34
N LEU A 79 5.75 21.08 -7.99
CA LEU A 79 5.38 21.39 -9.37
C LEU A 79 6.04 20.45 -10.39
N MET A 80 7.07 19.70 -9.99
CA MET A 80 7.75 18.74 -10.89
C MET A 80 7.14 17.34 -10.86
N VAL A 81 6.23 17.04 -9.92
CA VAL A 81 5.71 15.67 -9.73
C VAL A 81 5.02 15.16 -10.99
N GLU A 82 4.14 15.97 -11.60
CA GLU A 82 3.43 15.60 -12.82
C GLU A 82 4.36 15.45 -14.02
N SER A 83 5.25 16.44 -14.26
CA SER A 83 6.19 16.38 -15.38
C SER A 83 7.12 15.17 -15.27
N ASN A 84 7.54 14.83 -14.06
CA ASN A 84 8.37 13.66 -13.79
C ASN A 84 7.60 12.34 -13.99
N MET A 85 6.31 12.26 -13.64
CA MET A 85 5.46 11.10 -13.96
C MET A 85 5.28 10.93 -15.47
N LYS A 86 5.00 12.02 -16.20
CA LYS A 86 4.95 12.01 -17.67
C LYS A 86 6.26 11.56 -18.28
N TRP A 87 7.38 12.06 -17.75
CA TRP A 87 8.71 11.70 -18.24
C TRP A 87 9.00 10.20 -18.04
N ARG A 88 8.64 9.62 -16.89
CA ARG A 88 8.71 8.17 -16.64
C ARG A 88 7.92 7.38 -17.69
N ARG A 89 6.70 7.83 -18.02
CA ARG A 89 5.87 7.19 -19.04
C ARG A 89 6.50 7.26 -20.44
N VAL A 90 7.08 8.40 -20.79
CA VAL A 90 7.80 8.60 -22.07
C VAL A 90 9.01 7.69 -22.17
N ILE A 91 9.86 7.66 -21.13
CA ILE A 91 11.02 6.76 -21.07
C ILE A 91 10.53 5.31 -21.20
N ALA A 92 9.59 4.86 -20.39
CA ALA A 92 9.08 3.50 -20.46
C ALA A 92 8.58 3.13 -21.88
N LYS A 93 7.83 4.02 -22.54
CA LYS A 93 7.35 3.79 -23.91
C LYS A 93 8.47 3.72 -24.95
N ASN A 94 9.57 4.46 -24.77
CA ASN A 94 10.72 4.40 -25.69
C ASN A 94 11.44 3.04 -25.66
N HIS A 95 11.27 2.26 -24.60
CA HIS A 95 11.85 0.92 -24.42
C HIS A 95 10.87 -0.22 -24.71
N MET A 96 9.70 0.09 -25.29
CA MET A 96 8.65 -0.88 -25.60
C MET A 96 8.51 -1.08 -27.11
N GLU A 97 7.88 -2.19 -27.54
CA GLU A 97 7.51 -2.34 -28.95
C GLU A 97 6.56 -1.20 -29.41
N PRO A 98 6.47 -0.93 -30.73
CA PRO A 98 5.57 0.08 -31.28
C PRO A 98 4.12 -0.06 -30.80
N ASN A 99 3.62 -1.29 -30.66
CA ASN A 99 2.26 -1.60 -30.26
C ASN A 99 2.06 -1.79 -28.74
N GLU A 100 3.11 -1.61 -27.93
CA GLU A 100 3.07 -1.77 -26.48
C GLU A 100 2.95 -0.42 -25.75
N TYR A 101 2.16 -0.34 -24.69
CA TYR A 101 1.94 0.92 -23.98
C TYR A 101 1.99 0.73 -22.46
N PRO A 102 2.66 1.63 -21.71
CA PRO A 102 2.53 1.70 -20.26
C PRO A 102 1.24 2.43 -19.91
N ILE A 103 0.26 1.72 -19.34
CA ILE A 103 -0.98 2.29 -18.84
C ILE A 103 -1.02 2.26 -17.31
N THR A 104 -1.55 3.30 -16.69
CA THR A 104 -1.79 3.33 -15.25
C THR A 104 -3.24 2.95 -15.01
N LEU A 105 -3.45 1.65 -14.81
CA LEU A 105 -4.76 1.08 -14.52
C LEU A 105 -4.58 0.10 -13.37
N THR A 106 -5.48 0.14 -12.38
CA THR A 106 -5.34 -0.67 -11.18
C THR A 106 -5.34 -2.16 -11.49
N THR A 107 -6.37 -2.69 -12.15
CA THR A 107 -6.40 -4.10 -12.51
C THR A 107 -6.75 -4.24 -13.99
N PHE A 108 -6.10 -5.18 -14.68
CA PHE A 108 -6.45 -5.47 -16.06
C PHE A 108 -7.84 -6.15 -16.12
N PRO A 109 -8.85 -5.54 -16.79
CA PRO A 109 -10.25 -5.99 -16.67
C PRO A 109 -10.49 -7.43 -17.15
N LEU A 110 -9.71 -7.88 -18.13
CA LEU A 110 -9.84 -9.19 -18.77
C LEU A 110 -8.82 -10.22 -18.25
N LEU A 111 -8.11 -9.94 -17.17
CA LEU A 111 -7.16 -10.89 -16.60
C LEU A 111 -7.89 -12.19 -16.24
N GLY A 112 -7.40 -13.34 -16.72
CA GLY A 112 -7.94 -14.65 -16.39
C GLY A 112 -9.26 -15.01 -17.08
N THR A 113 -9.67 -14.30 -18.13
CA THR A 113 -10.77 -14.71 -19.00
C THR A 113 -10.35 -15.92 -19.87
N LYS A 114 -11.32 -16.56 -20.54
CA LYS A 114 -11.04 -17.67 -21.48
C LYS A 114 -10.42 -17.19 -22.80
N ASP A 115 -10.55 -15.90 -23.11
CA ASP A 115 -9.95 -15.28 -24.27
C ASP A 115 -8.43 -15.10 -24.08
N ASP A 116 -7.72 -14.80 -25.16
CA ASP A 116 -6.29 -14.50 -25.12
C ASP A 116 -6.02 -13.13 -24.48
N PHE A 117 -5.80 -13.11 -23.15
CA PHE A 117 -5.53 -11.89 -22.38
C PHE A 117 -4.04 -11.55 -22.22
N THR A 118 -3.11 -12.38 -22.70
CA THR A 118 -1.65 -12.11 -22.66
C THR A 118 -0.99 -12.20 -24.03
N GLN A 119 0.15 -11.52 -24.17
CA GLN A 119 1.05 -11.61 -25.31
C GLN A 119 2.51 -11.77 -24.85
N PRO A 120 3.21 -12.86 -25.20
CA PRO A 120 2.68 -14.04 -25.88
C PRO A 120 1.63 -14.79 -25.05
N PHE A 121 0.87 -15.65 -25.72
CA PHE A 121 -0.09 -16.52 -25.08
C PHE A 121 0.62 -17.71 -24.42
N TYR A 122 0.18 -18.07 -23.22
CA TYR A 122 0.58 -19.30 -22.52
C TYR A 122 -0.67 -20.06 -22.06
N PRO A 123 -0.65 -21.41 -22.10
CA PRO A 123 -1.72 -22.21 -21.51
C PRO A 123 -1.89 -21.89 -20.02
N VAL A 124 -3.14 -21.81 -19.55
CA VAL A 124 -3.44 -21.59 -18.13
C VAL A 124 -2.88 -22.72 -17.26
N SER A 125 -2.71 -22.42 -15.97
CA SER A 125 -2.10 -23.31 -14.98
C SER A 125 -0.58 -23.45 -15.14
N GLY A 126 0.06 -23.90 -14.06
CA GLY A 126 1.49 -24.18 -13.97
C GLY A 126 1.84 -24.66 -12.55
N GLY A 127 3.09 -25.07 -12.35
CA GLY A 127 3.53 -25.67 -11.09
C GLY A 127 3.55 -24.70 -9.90
N ALA A 128 3.77 -23.41 -10.15
CA ALA A 128 3.88 -22.38 -9.13
C ALA A 128 2.51 -21.90 -8.65
N LEU A 129 1.69 -21.34 -9.55
CA LEU A 129 0.39 -20.77 -9.20
C LEU A 129 -0.74 -21.81 -9.14
N ARG A 130 -0.69 -22.86 -9.98
CA ARG A 130 -1.74 -23.91 -10.08
C ARG A 130 -3.16 -23.35 -10.32
N SER A 131 -3.23 -22.19 -10.94
CA SER A 131 -4.50 -21.49 -11.21
C SER A 131 -5.20 -22.12 -12.40
N GLN A 132 -6.53 -22.22 -12.34
CA GLN A 132 -7.31 -22.60 -13.53
C GLN A 132 -7.50 -21.44 -14.54
N PHE A 133 -7.12 -20.21 -14.18
CA PHE A 133 -7.41 -18.99 -14.96
C PHE A 133 -6.16 -18.30 -15.52
N VAL A 134 -5.00 -18.44 -14.88
CA VAL A 134 -3.77 -17.76 -15.31
C VAL A 134 -2.60 -18.74 -15.46
N PRO A 135 -1.70 -18.50 -16.44
CA PRO A 135 -0.45 -19.26 -16.57
C PRO A 135 0.55 -18.88 -15.47
N ASP A 136 1.61 -19.68 -15.28
CA ASP A 136 2.71 -19.30 -14.38
C ASP A 136 3.49 -18.08 -14.89
N GLU A 137 3.58 -17.94 -16.22
CA GLU A 137 4.27 -16.86 -16.91
C GLU A 137 3.63 -15.48 -16.72
N ILE A 138 2.46 -15.43 -16.07
CA ILE A 138 1.84 -14.18 -15.62
C ILE A 138 2.69 -13.51 -14.53
N ALA A 139 3.44 -14.31 -13.76
CA ALA A 139 4.33 -13.84 -12.71
C ALA A 139 5.72 -13.53 -13.27
N ASN A 140 6.36 -12.53 -12.68
CA ASN A 140 7.73 -12.14 -13.01
C ASN A 140 8.69 -13.35 -12.83
N PRO A 141 9.63 -13.55 -13.78
CA PRO A 141 10.51 -14.72 -13.79
C PRO A 141 11.53 -14.75 -12.64
N HIS A 142 11.75 -13.63 -11.95
CA HIS A 142 12.62 -13.57 -10.78
C HIS A 142 12.09 -14.50 -9.69
N ILE A 143 12.93 -15.44 -9.24
CA ILE A 143 12.56 -16.59 -8.41
C ILE A 143 11.77 -16.24 -7.14
N ARG A 144 11.96 -15.02 -6.62
CA ARG A 144 11.19 -14.48 -5.49
C ARG A 144 9.67 -14.59 -5.71
N PHE A 145 9.14 -14.24 -6.89
CA PHE A 145 7.69 -14.12 -7.09
C PHE A 145 6.99 -15.49 -7.24
N PRO A 146 7.50 -16.44 -8.05
CA PRO A 146 6.92 -17.79 -8.08
C PRO A 146 7.06 -18.52 -6.74
N THR A 147 8.19 -18.34 -6.04
CA THR A 147 8.41 -18.92 -4.70
C THR A 147 7.41 -18.38 -3.69
N LEU A 148 7.14 -17.07 -3.71
CA LEU A 148 6.14 -16.43 -2.85
C LEU A 148 4.76 -17.04 -3.07
N ALA A 149 4.31 -17.15 -4.32
CA ALA A 149 3.01 -17.74 -4.65
C ALA A 149 2.90 -19.21 -4.20
N ALA A 150 3.94 -20.00 -4.48
CA ALA A 150 3.99 -21.41 -4.12
C ALA A 150 3.99 -21.62 -2.60
N ASN A 151 4.76 -20.84 -1.85
CA ASN A 151 4.87 -20.96 -0.40
C ASN A 151 3.60 -20.49 0.32
N ILE A 152 2.93 -19.43 -0.17
CA ILE A 152 1.61 -19.03 0.35
C ILE A 152 0.61 -20.16 0.20
N ARG A 153 0.49 -20.76 -1.00
CA ARG A 153 -0.42 -21.87 -1.25
C ARG A 153 -0.08 -23.08 -0.38
N SER A 154 1.20 -23.44 -0.30
CA SER A 154 1.69 -24.57 0.49
C SER A 154 1.36 -24.39 1.98
N ARG A 155 1.71 -23.23 2.56
CA ARG A 155 1.40 -22.89 3.96
C ARG A 155 -0.11 -22.90 4.22
N ARG A 156 -0.89 -22.30 3.34
CA ARG A 156 -2.35 -22.23 3.45
C ARG A 156 -3.00 -23.63 3.40
N GLY A 157 -2.35 -24.58 2.73
CA GLY A 157 -2.87 -25.94 2.50
C GLY A 157 -4.00 -26.02 1.47
N ARG A 158 -4.28 -24.92 0.77
CA ARG A 158 -5.28 -24.75 -0.30
C ARG A 158 -4.93 -23.54 -1.15
N LYS A 159 -5.56 -23.37 -2.31
CA LYS A 159 -5.38 -22.14 -3.11
C LYS A 159 -5.84 -20.91 -2.34
N VAL A 160 -5.29 -19.75 -2.69
CA VAL A 160 -5.89 -18.46 -2.32
C VAL A 160 -7.26 -18.35 -2.97
N GLN A 161 -8.19 -17.68 -2.31
CA GLN A 161 -9.59 -17.64 -2.73
C GLN A 161 -10.08 -16.20 -2.73
N LEU A 162 -10.33 -15.67 -3.91
CA LEU A 162 -10.94 -14.36 -4.08
C LEU A 162 -12.35 -14.60 -4.60
N ASN A 163 -13.34 -14.15 -3.83
CA ASN A 163 -14.74 -14.12 -4.23
C ASN A 163 -15.19 -12.68 -4.21
N VAL A 164 -15.39 -12.08 -5.38
CA VAL A 164 -15.77 -10.67 -5.52
C VAL A 164 -17.24 -10.58 -5.91
N PRO A 165 -18.09 -9.84 -5.18
CA PRO A 165 -19.52 -9.79 -5.47
C PRO A 165 -19.74 -9.29 -6.91
N VAL A 166 -20.55 -9.99 -7.68
CA VAL A 166 -20.84 -9.61 -9.08
C VAL A 166 -21.84 -8.45 -9.10
N PHE A 167 -21.68 -7.53 -10.04
CA PHE A 167 -22.69 -6.50 -10.28
C PHE A 167 -23.96 -7.12 -10.86
N ARG A 168 -25.11 -6.83 -10.25
CA ARG A 168 -26.42 -7.32 -10.70
C ARG A 168 -27.07 -6.31 -11.63
N ASP A 169 -26.85 -6.48 -12.93
CA ASP A 169 -27.60 -5.79 -13.97
C ASP A 169 -28.92 -6.53 -14.28
N THR A 170 -29.77 -5.93 -15.12
CA THR A 170 -31.06 -6.43 -15.60
C THR A 170 -30.98 -7.85 -16.15
N ASN A 171 -29.91 -8.17 -16.88
CA ASN A 171 -29.70 -9.47 -17.52
C ASN A 171 -28.65 -10.36 -16.81
N THR A 172 -28.13 -9.95 -15.65
CA THR A 172 -27.26 -10.81 -14.85
C THR A 172 -28.10 -11.98 -14.30
N SER A 173 -27.75 -13.21 -14.68
CA SER A 173 -28.42 -14.42 -14.17
C SER A 173 -28.44 -14.41 -12.64
N TRP A 174 -29.60 -14.67 -12.01
CA TRP A 174 -29.72 -14.67 -10.56
C TRP A 174 -30.43 -15.93 -10.02
N PRO A 175 -29.83 -16.65 -9.04
CA PRO A 175 -28.51 -16.41 -8.47
C PRO A 175 -27.39 -16.59 -9.51
N PHE A 176 -26.33 -15.77 -9.40
CA PHE A 176 -25.19 -15.87 -10.28
C PHE A 176 -24.27 -17.00 -9.81
N ASN A 177 -23.91 -17.89 -10.73
CA ASN A 177 -22.84 -18.86 -10.54
C ASN A 177 -21.80 -18.56 -11.61
N ASP A 178 -20.56 -18.33 -11.20
CA ASP A 178 -19.48 -17.97 -12.10
C ASP A 178 -19.28 -19.05 -13.19
N PRO A 179 -19.62 -18.75 -14.45
CA PRO A 179 -19.62 -19.75 -15.51
C PRO A 179 -18.21 -20.05 -16.05
N THR A 180 -17.19 -19.34 -15.58
CA THR A 180 -15.80 -19.59 -16.01
C THR A 180 -15.10 -20.63 -15.16
N VAL A 181 -15.66 -21.03 -14.01
CA VAL A 181 -15.07 -22.05 -13.13
C VAL A 181 -15.21 -23.43 -13.75
N ASN A 182 -14.11 -24.17 -13.82
CA ASN A 182 -14.10 -25.57 -14.26
C ASN A 182 -14.14 -26.52 -13.06
N TYR A 183 -15.32 -27.07 -12.78
CA TYR A 183 -15.54 -28.04 -11.69
C TYR A 183 -15.05 -29.46 -12.01
N ASP A 184 -14.64 -29.74 -13.25
CA ASP A 184 -14.14 -31.05 -13.68
C ASP A 184 -12.60 -31.06 -13.84
N LEU A 185 -11.92 -29.99 -13.38
CA LEU A 185 -10.47 -29.92 -13.40
C LEU A 185 -9.87 -30.79 -12.28
N HIS A 186 -8.85 -31.59 -12.61
CA HIS A 186 -8.18 -32.52 -11.69
C HIS A 186 -6.65 -32.55 -11.90
N ASN A 187 -6.07 -31.43 -12.36
CA ASN A 187 -4.63 -31.36 -12.64
C ASN A 187 -3.81 -31.26 -11.34
N TRP A 188 -4.38 -30.63 -10.32
CA TRP A 188 -3.76 -30.44 -9.01
C TRP A 188 -4.70 -30.87 -7.88
N PRO A 189 -4.14 -31.28 -6.71
CA PRO A 189 -4.95 -31.59 -5.53
C PRO A 189 -5.89 -30.43 -5.14
N GLU A 190 -5.44 -29.19 -5.28
CA GLU A 190 -6.20 -28.00 -4.95
C GLU A 190 -7.33 -27.67 -5.96
N ASP A 191 -7.42 -28.37 -7.10
CA ASP A 191 -8.58 -28.21 -7.99
C ASP A 191 -9.87 -28.71 -7.33
N ASP A 192 -9.77 -29.55 -6.30
CA ASP A 192 -10.91 -29.93 -5.46
C ASP A 192 -11.49 -28.78 -4.65
N ASP A 193 -10.77 -27.68 -4.46
CA ASP A 193 -11.20 -26.57 -3.62
C ASP A 193 -12.57 -26.03 -4.08
N VAL A 194 -12.80 -25.92 -5.39
CA VAL A 194 -14.08 -25.45 -5.94
C VAL A 194 -15.23 -26.42 -5.64
N ARG A 195 -14.97 -27.73 -5.64
CA ARG A 195 -15.94 -28.78 -5.26
C ARG A 195 -16.18 -28.84 -3.76
N LYS A 196 -15.25 -28.30 -2.96
CA LYS A 196 -15.33 -28.21 -1.49
C LYS A 196 -15.85 -26.86 -1.00
N GLY A 197 -16.44 -26.04 -1.89
CA GLY A 197 -17.12 -24.80 -1.52
C GLY A 197 -16.25 -23.54 -1.55
N ALA A 198 -15.11 -23.54 -2.25
CA ALA A 198 -14.30 -22.33 -2.43
C ALA A 198 -15.02 -21.22 -3.24
N VAL A 199 -15.96 -21.60 -4.11
CA VAL A 199 -16.73 -20.69 -4.96
C VAL A 199 -18.00 -20.29 -4.24
N LYS A 200 -18.22 -18.98 -4.08
CA LYS A 200 -19.43 -18.42 -3.48
C LYS A 200 -20.45 -18.04 -4.56
N GLN A 201 -21.71 -18.37 -4.32
CA GLN A 201 -22.83 -17.87 -5.15
C GLN A 201 -22.82 -16.33 -5.16
N ASN A 202 -23.20 -15.73 -6.29
CA ASN A 202 -23.21 -14.28 -6.53
C ASN A 202 -21.83 -13.60 -6.51
N HIS A 203 -20.75 -14.37 -6.72
CA HIS A 203 -19.39 -13.85 -6.77
C HIS A 203 -18.64 -14.32 -8.01
N VAL A 204 -17.78 -13.46 -8.53
CA VAL A 204 -16.71 -13.79 -9.47
C VAL A 204 -15.58 -14.45 -8.68
N TYR A 205 -15.18 -15.65 -9.06
CA TYR A 205 -14.17 -16.44 -8.37
C TYR A 205 -12.81 -16.38 -9.07
N MET A 206 -11.75 -16.17 -8.29
CA MET A 206 -10.37 -16.14 -8.75
C MET A 206 -9.48 -16.87 -7.74
N ASP A 207 -8.46 -17.60 -8.21
CA ASP A 207 -7.73 -18.59 -7.41
C ASP A 207 -6.20 -18.40 -7.40
N ALA A 208 -5.72 -17.22 -7.79
CA ALA A 208 -4.29 -16.96 -7.99
C ALA A 208 -3.83 -15.64 -7.38
N MET A 209 -2.57 -15.61 -6.96
CA MET A 209 -1.90 -14.40 -6.46
C MET A 209 -1.90 -13.26 -7.47
N ALA A 210 -1.89 -13.58 -8.77
CA ALA A 210 -1.90 -12.62 -9.87
C ALA A 210 -3.15 -11.72 -9.91
N PHE A 211 -4.30 -12.19 -9.40
CA PHE A 211 -5.50 -11.36 -9.35
C PHE A 211 -5.46 -10.27 -8.29
N GLY A 212 -4.54 -10.38 -7.33
CA GLY A 212 -4.25 -9.34 -6.34
C GLY A 212 -2.97 -8.58 -6.69
N MET A 213 -1.81 -9.21 -6.52
CA MET A 213 -0.50 -8.57 -6.74
C MET A 213 -0.23 -8.22 -8.21
N GLY A 214 -1.03 -8.69 -9.16
CA GLY A 214 -1.04 -8.18 -10.53
C GLY A 214 -1.78 -6.85 -10.70
N SER A 215 -2.14 -6.18 -9.58
CA SER A 215 -2.79 -4.88 -9.58
C SER A 215 -1.79 -3.77 -9.27
N CYS A 216 -1.97 -2.62 -9.92
CA CYS A 216 -1.17 -1.42 -9.74
C CYS A 216 -1.74 -0.50 -8.64
N CYS A 217 -0.89 0.34 -8.06
CA CYS A 217 -1.30 1.35 -7.09
C CYS A 217 -0.44 2.62 -7.08
N LEU A 218 -0.94 3.63 -6.38
CA LEU A 218 -0.20 4.84 -6.04
C LEU A 218 0.30 4.77 -4.61
N GLN A 219 1.63 4.67 -4.44
CA GLN A 219 2.28 4.68 -3.14
C GLN A 219 3.15 5.93 -3.00
N ILE A 220 3.15 6.52 -1.80
CA ILE A 220 3.96 7.70 -1.49
C ILE A 220 4.74 7.44 -0.21
N THR A 221 6.05 7.65 -0.26
CA THR A 221 6.92 7.54 0.92
C THR A 221 7.42 8.91 1.34
N PHE A 222 7.26 9.23 2.62
CA PHE A 222 7.76 10.44 3.25
C PHE A 222 8.98 10.09 4.10
N GLN A 223 10.07 10.84 3.95
CA GLN A 223 11.15 10.84 4.94
C GLN A 223 10.80 11.81 6.06
N CYS A 224 10.90 11.34 7.30
CA CYS A 224 10.58 12.11 8.49
C CYS A 224 11.85 12.68 9.12
N LYS A 225 11.72 13.75 9.89
CA LYS A 225 12.83 14.40 10.60
C LYS A 225 13.55 13.43 11.55
N ASN A 226 12.81 12.56 12.22
CA ASN A 226 13.30 11.57 13.17
C ASN A 226 12.22 10.51 13.43
N ILE A 227 12.55 9.53 14.28
CA ILE A 227 11.64 8.45 14.68
C ILE A 227 10.33 8.99 15.30
N THR A 228 10.39 10.04 16.12
CA THR A 228 9.20 10.61 16.78
C THR A 228 8.20 11.16 15.77
N GLU A 229 8.68 11.94 14.78
CA GLU A 229 7.84 12.44 13.70
C GLU A 229 7.33 11.30 12.81
N GLY A 230 8.17 10.29 12.53
CA GLY A 230 7.76 9.11 11.75
C GLY A 230 6.62 8.34 12.41
N ARG A 231 6.74 8.06 13.72
CA ARG A 231 5.68 7.39 14.50
C ARG A 231 4.40 8.24 14.53
N ARG A 232 4.53 9.56 14.70
CA ARG A 232 3.40 10.49 14.66
C ARG A 232 2.70 10.47 13.30
N LEU A 233 3.44 10.58 12.19
CA LEU A 233 2.85 10.55 10.85
C LEU A 233 2.21 9.19 10.54
N TYR A 234 2.84 8.08 10.92
CA TYR A 234 2.26 6.74 10.77
C TYR A 234 0.87 6.67 11.40
N ASP A 235 0.75 7.15 12.63
CA ASP A 235 -0.51 7.14 13.38
C ASP A 235 -1.56 8.08 12.78
N GLN A 236 -1.18 9.33 12.49
CA GLN A 236 -2.12 10.33 12.01
C GLN A 236 -2.59 10.06 10.57
N LEU A 237 -1.80 9.39 9.75
CA LEU A 237 -2.18 9.03 8.38
C LEU A 237 -3.08 7.79 8.33
N SER A 238 -3.03 6.90 9.32
CA SER A 238 -3.79 5.64 9.30
C SER A 238 -5.31 5.83 9.12
N PRO A 239 -5.99 6.76 9.82
CA PRO A 239 -7.42 7.05 9.60
C PRO A 239 -7.78 7.58 8.20
N LEU A 240 -6.81 8.18 7.49
CA LEU A 240 -7.02 8.67 6.12
C LEU A 240 -6.94 7.56 5.08
N GLY A 241 -6.34 6.42 5.41
CA GLY A 241 -6.18 5.29 4.50
C GLY A 241 -7.47 4.86 3.80
N PRO A 242 -8.53 4.48 4.53
CA PRO A 242 -9.80 4.09 3.93
C PRO A 242 -10.51 5.22 3.17
N ILE A 243 -10.34 6.47 3.60
CA ILE A 243 -10.91 7.63 2.91
C ILE A 243 -10.28 7.79 1.53
N MET A 244 -8.95 7.71 1.47
CA MET A 244 -8.21 7.80 0.21
C MET A 244 -8.44 6.57 -0.67
N LEU A 245 -8.62 5.38 -0.09
CA LEU A 245 -9.00 4.18 -0.84
C LEU A 245 -10.33 4.39 -1.58
N ALA A 246 -11.38 4.84 -0.86
CA ALA A 246 -12.69 5.11 -1.47
C ALA A 246 -12.64 6.28 -2.47
N LEU A 247 -11.90 7.35 -2.16
CA LEU A 247 -11.79 8.52 -3.03
C LEU A 247 -11.07 8.23 -4.35
N THR A 248 -10.11 7.30 -4.33
CA THR A 248 -9.31 6.95 -5.50
C THR A 248 -9.85 5.74 -6.27
N ALA A 249 -11.00 5.19 -5.89
CA ALA A 249 -11.55 3.95 -6.40
C ALA A 249 -11.47 3.81 -7.93
N ALA A 250 -10.82 2.75 -8.42
CA ALA A 250 -10.52 2.54 -9.83
C ALA A 250 -10.53 1.06 -10.26
N THR A 251 -11.23 0.20 -9.53
CA THR A 251 -11.29 -1.26 -9.80
C THR A 251 -12.72 -1.83 -9.81
N PRO A 252 -13.54 -1.47 -10.80
CA PRO A 252 -14.93 -1.95 -10.91
C PRO A 252 -15.10 -3.24 -11.72
N ILE A 253 -14.01 -3.83 -12.25
CA ILE A 253 -14.06 -5.00 -13.14
C ILE A 253 -13.02 -6.03 -12.72
N TYR A 254 -13.45 -7.29 -12.63
CA TYR A 254 -12.58 -8.45 -12.48
C TYR A 254 -12.97 -9.56 -13.46
N LYS A 255 -11.98 -10.15 -14.12
CA LYS A 255 -12.14 -11.34 -14.96
C LYS A 255 -13.28 -11.23 -15.99
N GLY A 256 -13.43 -10.04 -16.58
CA GLY A 256 -14.47 -9.75 -17.58
C GLY A 256 -15.86 -9.43 -17.02
N TYR A 257 -16.03 -9.35 -15.70
CA TYR A 257 -17.30 -9.04 -15.05
C TYR A 257 -17.25 -7.70 -14.33
N LEU A 258 -18.29 -6.90 -14.49
CA LEU A 258 -18.56 -5.81 -13.55
C LEU A 258 -18.80 -6.42 -12.15
N VAL A 259 -18.17 -5.83 -11.15
CA VAL A 259 -18.28 -6.26 -9.75
C VAL A 259 -18.96 -5.18 -8.90
N ASP A 260 -19.55 -5.57 -7.77
CA ASP A 260 -20.24 -4.66 -6.85
C ASP A 260 -19.27 -4.11 -5.77
N THR A 261 -18.10 -3.69 -6.22
CA THR A 261 -17.04 -3.04 -5.45
C THR A 261 -16.20 -2.17 -6.39
N ASP A 262 -15.62 -1.08 -5.89
CA ASP A 262 -14.86 -0.14 -6.74
C ASP A 262 -13.35 -0.13 -6.45
N VAL A 263 -12.87 -0.92 -5.48
CA VAL A 263 -11.45 -0.90 -5.04
C VAL A 263 -10.84 -2.30 -4.98
N ARG A 264 -9.50 -2.37 -5.06
CA ARG A 264 -8.74 -3.64 -5.13
C ARG A 264 -8.39 -4.30 -3.80
N TRP A 265 -8.57 -3.59 -2.68
CA TRP A 265 -7.81 -3.86 -1.45
C TRP A 265 -8.03 -5.28 -0.88
N ASN A 266 -9.27 -5.72 -0.75
CA ASN A 266 -9.61 -7.05 -0.25
C ASN A 266 -9.19 -8.16 -1.23
N GLN A 267 -9.13 -7.86 -2.52
CA GLN A 267 -8.69 -8.80 -3.55
C GLN A 267 -7.18 -9.05 -3.42
N ILE A 268 -6.38 -8.00 -3.22
CA ILE A 268 -4.96 -8.17 -2.89
C ILE A 268 -4.79 -8.88 -1.54
N SER A 269 -5.58 -8.48 -0.53
CA SER A 269 -5.57 -9.10 0.79
C SER A 269 -5.73 -10.62 0.74
N ASN A 270 -6.72 -11.08 -0.03
CA ASN A 270 -7.05 -12.50 -0.21
C ASN A 270 -6.05 -13.22 -1.13
N ALA A 271 -5.46 -12.54 -2.11
CA ALA A 271 -4.48 -13.09 -3.04
C ALA A 271 -3.14 -13.49 -2.39
N VAL A 272 -2.86 -12.98 -1.19
CA VAL A 272 -1.66 -13.33 -0.40
C VAL A 272 -1.99 -13.81 1.01
N ASP A 273 -3.24 -14.19 1.26
CA ASP A 273 -3.65 -14.72 2.55
C ASP A 273 -3.12 -16.14 2.75
N CYS A 274 -2.03 -16.28 3.47
CA CYS A 274 -1.42 -17.57 3.76
C CYS A 274 -2.03 -18.28 4.98
N ARG A 275 -3.08 -17.73 5.61
CA ARG A 275 -3.64 -18.28 6.85
C ARG A 275 -4.19 -19.70 6.68
N THR A 276 -3.82 -20.60 7.58
CA THR A 276 -4.33 -21.97 7.63
C THR A 276 -5.81 -21.99 8.09
N PRO A 277 -6.52 -23.12 7.93
CA PRO A 277 -7.86 -23.28 8.51
C PRO A 277 -7.90 -23.12 10.04
N GLU A 278 -6.82 -23.43 10.78
CA GLU A 278 -6.81 -23.21 12.24
C GLU A 278 -6.64 -21.72 12.56
N GLU A 279 -5.75 -21.01 11.85
CA GLU A 279 -5.56 -19.55 11.99
C GLU A 279 -6.81 -18.76 11.60
N LEU A 280 -7.56 -19.23 10.59
CA LEU A 280 -8.87 -18.67 10.21
C LEU A 280 -9.98 -19.04 11.19
N GLY A 281 -9.73 -19.96 12.12
CA GLY A 281 -10.70 -20.43 13.10
C GLY A 281 -11.74 -21.41 12.57
N GLU A 282 -11.57 -21.91 11.33
CA GLU A 282 -12.38 -22.96 10.70
C GLU A 282 -12.18 -24.32 11.39
N LYS A 283 -10.99 -24.52 11.98
CA LYS A 283 -10.63 -25.68 12.80
C LYS A 283 -10.12 -25.25 14.18
N PRO A 284 -10.19 -26.12 15.20
CA PRO A 284 -9.51 -25.88 16.48
C PRO A 284 -7.99 -25.78 16.30
N LEU A 285 -7.34 -24.93 17.08
CA LEU A 285 -5.87 -24.84 17.12
C LEU A 285 -5.29 -26.15 17.65
N LYS A 286 -4.36 -26.74 16.89
CA LYS A 286 -3.59 -27.93 17.23
C LYS A 286 -2.13 -27.79 16.84
N ASN A 287 -1.87 -27.21 15.66
CA ASN A 287 -0.53 -27.03 15.10
C ASN A 287 -0.15 -25.55 15.04
N ASP A 288 -1.12 -24.67 14.78
CA ASP A 288 -0.89 -23.23 14.72
C ASP A 288 -0.94 -22.59 16.12
N ARG A 289 -0.18 -21.51 16.29
CA ARG A 289 -0.05 -20.81 17.58
C ARG A 289 -1.25 -19.92 17.91
N TRP A 290 -1.89 -19.33 16.90
CA TRP A 290 -2.91 -18.30 17.09
C TRP A 290 -4.03 -18.37 16.07
N ARG A 291 -5.21 -17.87 16.44
CA ARG A 291 -6.23 -17.44 15.48
C ARG A 291 -5.90 -16.03 15.04
N ILE A 292 -5.75 -15.80 13.73
CA ILE A 292 -5.29 -14.51 13.21
C ILE A 292 -6.41 -13.84 12.40
N PRO A 293 -6.95 -12.69 12.87
CA PRO A 293 -8.17 -12.11 12.32
C PRO A 293 -7.99 -11.53 10.91
N LYS A 294 -6.78 -11.06 10.59
CA LYS A 294 -6.47 -10.37 9.33
C LYS A 294 -5.46 -11.16 8.49
N SER A 295 -5.55 -11.05 7.16
CA SER A 295 -4.44 -11.43 6.27
C SER A 295 -3.19 -10.61 6.62
N ARG A 296 -2.01 -11.08 6.19
CA ARG A 296 -0.77 -10.29 6.30
C ARG A 296 -0.75 -9.07 5.38
N TYR A 297 -1.63 -9.04 4.38
CA TYR A 297 -1.99 -7.84 3.65
C TYR A 297 -3.33 -7.35 4.19
N ALA A 298 -3.34 -6.30 4.99
CA ALA A 298 -4.55 -5.82 5.68
C ALA A 298 -4.38 -4.41 6.25
N SER A 299 -5.44 -3.86 6.84
CA SER A 299 -5.33 -2.58 7.55
C SER A 299 -4.37 -2.67 8.75
N ASN A 300 -3.69 -1.56 9.09
CA ASN A 300 -2.86 -1.44 10.28
C ASN A 300 -3.61 -1.91 11.55
N SER A 301 -2.88 -2.59 12.45
CA SER A 301 -3.42 -3.15 13.69
C SER A 301 -2.97 -2.39 14.95
N THR A 302 -2.04 -1.44 14.82
CA THR A 302 -1.44 -0.73 15.95
C THR A 302 -1.30 0.76 15.66
N TYR A 303 -1.40 1.58 16.71
CA TYR A 303 -0.79 2.90 16.75
C TYR A 303 0.55 2.79 17.47
N ILE A 304 1.53 3.59 17.05
CA ILE A 304 2.91 3.47 17.50
C ILE A 304 3.47 4.76 18.06
N SER A 305 2.80 5.90 18.02
CA SER A 305 3.31 7.17 18.56
C SER A 305 3.10 7.29 20.06
N GLN A 306 4.08 7.85 20.79
CA GLN A 306 3.94 8.24 22.20
C GLN A 306 3.18 9.58 22.36
N ASP A 307 2.22 9.85 21.48
CA ASP A 307 1.41 11.07 21.53
C ASP A 307 0.47 11.01 22.74
N PRO A 308 0.46 12.00 23.64
CA PRO A 308 -0.40 12.00 24.82
C PRO A 308 -1.89 11.98 24.52
N ARG A 309 -2.29 12.23 23.26
CA ARG A 309 -3.67 12.20 22.79
C ARG A 309 -4.11 10.82 22.32
N LEU A 310 -3.18 9.87 22.18
CA LEU A 310 -3.47 8.46 21.90
C LEU A 310 -4.09 7.85 23.15
N ARG A 311 -5.34 7.41 23.02
CA ARG A 311 -6.07 6.82 24.14
C ARG A 311 -5.95 5.29 24.12
N PRO A 312 -5.81 4.61 25.28
CA PRO A 312 -5.79 3.15 25.34
C PRO A 312 -7.00 2.51 24.65
N GLU A 313 -8.18 3.13 24.75
CA GLU A 313 -9.42 2.65 24.09
C GLU A 313 -9.37 2.67 22.55
N TYR A 314 -8.32 3.25 21.96
CA TYR A 314 -8.15 3.22 20.50
C TYR A 314 -7.43 1.97 20.01
N MET A 315 -6.76 1.25 20.91
CA MET A 315 -6.07 0.01 20.57
C MET A 315 -7.06 -1.14 20.43
N ASP A 316 -6.63 -2.19 19.73
CA ASP A 316 -7.37 -3.45 19.65
C ASP A 316 -7.07 -4.29 20.91
N PRO A 317 -8.07 -4.57 21.78
CA PRO A 317 -7.85 -5.37 22.98
C PRO A 317 -7.55 -6.84 22.66
N ASP A 318 -7.91 -7.32 21.47
CA ASP A 318 -7.72 -8.70 21.03
C ASP A 318 -6.53 -8.83 20.06
N LEU A 319 -5.61 -7.85 20.09
CA LEU A 319 -4.42 -7.85 19.23
C LEU A 319 -3.56 -9.08 19.49
N VAL A 320 -3.39 -9.91 18.47
CA VAL A 320 -2.50 -11.07 18.52
C VAL A 320 -1.05 -10.61 18.44
N ILE A 321 -0.26 -10.94 19.45
CA ILE A 321 1.18 -10.68 19.50
C ILE A 321 1.96 -11.90 19.97
N ASP A 322 3.23 -11.94 19.62
CA ASP A 322 4.19 -12.86 20.24
C ASP A 322 4.82 -12.19 21.47
N GLU A 323 4.39 -12.59 22.66
CA GLU A 323 4.81 -11.99 23.93
C GLU A 323 6.30 -12.17 24.22
N ASP A 324 6.89 -13.28 23.80
CA ASP A 324 8.33 -13.55 24.00
C ASP A 324 9.16 -12.60 23.13
N ILE A 325 8.72 -12.39 21.88
CA ILE A 325 9.34 -11.40 20.98
C ILE A 325 9.14 -9.99 21.54
N LYS A 326 7.94 -9.64 22.03
CA LYS A 326 7.68 -8.34 22.64
C LYS A 326 8.64 -8.08 23.80
N GLN A 327 8.79 -9.04 24.72
CA GLN A 327 9.68 -8.91 25.87
C GLN A 327 11.13 -8.71 25.43
N ARG A 328 11.61 -9.48 24.44
CA ARG A 328 12.97 -9.32 23.90
C ARG A 328 13.20 -7.93 23.28
N LEU A 329 12.19 -7.35 22.62
CA LEU A 329 12.27 -6.01 22.05
C LEU A 329 12.29 -4.92 23.14
N LEU A 330 11.52 -5.10 24.22
CA LEU A 330 11.56 -4.24 25.41
C LEU A 330 12.93 -4.29 26.09
N ASP A 331 13.48 -5.47 26.31
CA ASP A 331 14.82 -5.67 26.88
C ASP A 331 15.92 -5.05 26.00
N GLY A 332 15.68 -5.00 24.68
CA GLY A 332 16.51 -4.32 23.68
C GLY A 332 16.36 -2.79 23.66
N GLY A 333 15.49 -2.21 24.50
CA GLY A 333 15.33 -0.77 24.66
C GLY A 333 14.21 -0.13 23.82
N MET A 334 13.36 -0.92 23.15
CA MET A 334 12.13 -0.38 22.55
C MET A 334 11.11 -0.04 23.65
N ASP A 335 10.28 0.99 23.41
CA ASP A 335 9.12 1.22 24.26
C ASP A 335 7.95 0.28 23.90
N ASP A 336 6.99 0.18 24.81
CA ASP A 336 5.87 -0.77 24.73
C ASP A 336 5.08 -0.71 23.41
N LEU A 337 4.78 0.49 22.89
CA LEU A 337 4.01 0.64 21.66
C LEU A 337 4.78 0.09 20.44
N LEU A 338 6.08 0.41 20.36
CA LEU A 338 6.92 -0.01 19.24
C LEU A 338 7.25 -1.51 19.33
N ALA A 339 7.52 -2.03 20.54
CA ALA A 339 7.73 -3.45 20.78
C ALA A 339 6.48 -4.26 20.40
N THR A 340 5.29 -3.79 20.81
CA THR A 340 4.00 -4.42 20.46
C THR A 340 3.77 -4.43 18.95
N HIS A 341 4.10 -3.35 18.25
CA HIS A 341 3.99 -3.28 16.79
C HIS A 341 4.81 -4.37 16.10
N PHE A 342 6.11 -4.48 16.40
CA PHE A 342 6.95 -5.49 15.76
C PHE A 342 6.62 -6.92 16.22
N ALA A 343 6.25 -7.12 17.48
CA ALA A 343 5.77 -8.41 17.98
C ALA A 343 4.50 -8.88 17.24
N HIS A 344 3.61 -7.96 16.86
CA HIS A 344 2.46 -8.26 15.99
C HIS A 344 2.90 -8.65 14.57
N LEU A 345 3.85 -7.92 13.97
CA LEU A 345 4.32 -8.24 12.62
C LEU A 345 5.00 -9.62 12.55
N PHE A 346 5.65 -10.04 13.64
CA PHE A 346 6.42 -11.28 13.73
C PHE A 346 5.61 -12.50 14.15
N ILE A 347 4.28 -12.39 14.28
CA ILE A 347 3.40 -13.56 14.36
C ILE A 347 3.33 -14.34 13.03
N ARG A 348 3.89 -13.76 11.95
CA ARG A 348 3.88 -14.33 10.61
C ARG A 348 5.14 -15.12 10.36
N ASP A 349 4.98 -16.28 9.72
CA ASP A 349 6.13 -17.02 9.20
C ASP A 349 6.78 -16.28 8.02
N PRO A 350 8.10 -16.38 7.88
CA PRO A 350 8.77 -15.94 6.66
C PRO A 350 8.32 -16.81 5.49
N ILE A 351 8.04 -16.20 4.34
CA ILE A 351 7.48 -16.91 3.18
C ILE A 351 8.49 -17.07 2.04
N VAL A 352 9.52 -16.24 1.95
CA VAL A 352 10.57 -16.40 0.94
C VAL A 352 11.90 -16.15 1.61
N ILE A 353 12.73 -17.18 1.78
CA ILE A 353 14.09 -17.06 2.30
C ILE A 353 15.04 -17.69 1.28
N PHE A 354 16.13 -16.99 0.97
CA PHE A 354 17.21 -17.56 0.15
C PHE A 354 18.09 -18.46 1.00
N ALA A 355 18.54 -19.57 0.42
CA ALA A 355 19.34 -20.56 1.15
C ALA A 355 20.68 -19.97 1.63
N GLU A 356 21.19 -18.98 0.90
CA GLU A 356 22.39 -18.22 1.22
C GLU A 356 22.24 -17.44 2.53
N ASP A 357 21.08 -16.80 2.75
CA ASP A 357 20.78 -16.06 3.98
C ASP A 357 20.68 -16.96 5.22
N LEU A 358 20.60 -18.29 5.05
CA LEU A 358 20.54 -19.24 6.17
C LEU A 358 21.91 -19.80 6.59
N LYS A 359 22.97 -19.53 5.82
CA LYS A 359 24.30 -20.09 6.10
C LYS A 359 25.01 -19.35 7.23
N GLU A 360 24.94 -18.03 7.23
CA GLU A 360 25.57 -17.16 8.21
C GLU A 360 24.63 -16.02 8.60
N LEU A 361 24.53 -15.74 9.90
CA LEU A 361 23.75 -14.61 10.41
C LEU A 361 24.65 -13.37 10.48
N ASP A 362 24.51 -12.48 9.50
CA ASP A 362 25.16 -11.17 9.54
C ASP A 362 24.28 -10.15 10.29
N LEU A 363 24.72 -9.76 11.49
CA LEU A 363 24.00 -8.80 12.33
C LEU A 363 24.05 -7.35 11.81
N ASN A 364 24.87 -7.07 10.79
CA ASN A 364 24.92 -5.77 10.13
C ASN A 364 23.95 -5.68 8.95
N GLN A 365 23.36 -6.81 8.53
CA GLN A 365 22.40 -6.86 7.44
C GLN A 365 20.97 -6.86 7.95
N THR A 366 20.06 -6.31 7.13
CA THR A 366 18.63 -6.24 7.47
C THR A 366 17.78 -7.27 6.74
N ASN A 367 18.37 -8.19 5.96
CA ASN A 367 17.64 -9.14 5.11
C ASN A 367 16.58 -9.96 5.89
N HIS A 368 16.93 -10.50 7.06
CA HIS A 368 15.99 -11.27 7.89
C HIS A 368 14.84 -10.40 8.44
N PHE A 369 15.14 -9.18 8.85
CA PHE A 369 14.13 -8.21 9.27
C PHE A 369 13.20 -7.86 8.11
N GLU A 370 13.77 -7.53 6.95
CA GLU A 370 13.04 -7.20 5.72
C GLU A 370 12.21 -8.37 5.20
N ASN A 371 12.60 -9.62 5.47
CA ASN A 371 11.80 -10.79 5.14
C ASN A 371 10.39 -10.71 5.75
N LEU A 372 10.32 -10.38 7.04
CA LEU A 372 9.07 -10.23 7.77
C LEU A 372 8.42 -8.87 7.52
N GLN A 373 9.20 -7.79 7.52
CA GLN A 373 8.70 -6.43 7.34
C GLN A 373 8.11 -6.21 5.95
N SER A 374 8.84 -6.60 4.89
CA SER A 374 8.40 -6.37 3.51
C SER A 374 7.19 -7.23 3.13
N THR A 375 6.95 -8.34 3.84
CA THR A 375 5.83 -9.27 3.60
C THR A 375 4.68 -9.12 4.60
N ASN A 376 4.72 -8.09 5.44
CA ASN A 376 3.54 -7.52 6.08
C ASN A 376 3.12 -6.26 5.31
N TRP A 377 2.03 -6.35 4.56
CA TRP A 377 1.57 -5.29 3.66
C TRP A 377 0.39 -4.55 4.28
N GLN A 378 0.68 -3.52 5.07
CA GLN A 378 -0.35 -2.67 5.68
C GLN A 378 -0.65 -1.42 4.83
N HIS A 379 -1.73 -0.69 5.14
CA HIS A 379 -2.07 0.54 4.41
C HIS A 379 -1.11 1.70 4.73
N ILE A 380 -0.57 1.74 5.95
CA ILE A 380 0.59 2.56 6.30
C ILE A 380 1.76 1.66 6.66
N ARG A 381 2.96 1.93 6.14
CA ARG A 381 4.17 1.20 6.54
C ARG A 381 5.16 2.14 7.20
N PHE A 382 5.61 1.76 8.39
CA PHE A 382 6.73 2.41 9.08
C PHE A 382 8.03 1.75 8.63
N LYS A 383 8.97 2.52 8.06
CA LYS A 383 10.18 2.00 7.44
C LYS A 383 11.40 2.49 8.24
N PRO A 384 12.07 1.60 8.99
CA PRO A 384 13.34 1.90 9.62
C PRO A 384 14.41 2.34 8.59
N PRO A 385 15.44 3.08 9.03
CA PRO A 385 16.60 3.34 8.19
C PRO A 385 17.33 2.02 7.86
N PRO A 386 17.87 1.85 6.64
CA PRO A 386 18.77 0.74 6.33
C PRO A 386 20.10 0.89 7.08
N ALA A 387 20.87 -0.19 7.21
CA ALA A 387 22.16 -0.17 7.92
C ALA A 387 23.24 0.69 7.23
N GLU A 388 23.21 0.80 5.90
CA GLU A 388 24.34 1.33 5.11
C GLU A 388 24.04 2.64 4.34
N ASN A 389 22.99 3.39 4.70
CA ASN A 389 22.60 4.60 3.93
C ASN A 389 22.14 5.77 4.81
N ASP A 390 22.30 7.00 4.32
CA ASP A 390 21.84 8.26 4.93
C ASP A 390 20.31 8.44 4.90
N ILE A 391 19.57 7.40 4.51
CA ILE A 391 18.10 7.41 4.47
C ILE A 391 17.54 7.33 5.90
N GLY A 392 16.72 8.30 6.26
CA GLY A 392 16.11 8.37 7.59
C GLY A 392 14.90 7.45 7.79
N TRP A 393 14.22 7.65 8.93
CA TRP A 393 12.93 7.04 9.22
C TRP A 393 11.88 7.50 8.21
N ARG A 394 11.12 6.56 7.66
CA ARG A 394 10.13 6.85 6.62
C ARG A 394 8.75 6.30 6.96
N VAL A 395 7.73 6.93 6.40
CA VAL A 395 6.35 6.45 6.44
C VAL A 395 5.84 6.35 5.01
N GLU A 396 5.27 5.21 4.65
CA GLU A 396 4.76 4.93 3.31
C GLU A 396 3.24 4.79 3.36
N PHE A 397 2.55 5.62 2.59
CA PHE A 397 1.10 5.62 2.41
C PHE A 397 0.76 4.80 1.15
N ARG A 398 0.03 3.70 1.33
CA ARG A 398 -0.14 2.62 0.35
C ARG A 398 -1.56 2.33 -0.19
N PRO A 399 -2.67 2.88 0.35
CA PRO A 399 -4.00 2.39 -0.01
C PRO A 399 -4.50 2.89 -1.37
N MET A 400 -4.00 4.02 -1.88
CA MET A 400 -4.57 4.64 -3.08
C MET A 400 -4.48 3.73 -4.30
N GLU A 401 -5.56 3.72 -5.08
CA GLU A 401 -5.57 3.11 -6.39
C GLU A 401 -4.76 3.98 -7.37
N ILE A 402 -4.22 3.39 -8.43
CA ILE A 402 -3.56 4.18 -9.47
C ILE A 402 -4.62 4.79 -10.40
N GLN A 403 -4.41 6.03 -10.80
CA GLN A 403 -5.32 6.77 -11.68
C GLN A 403 -4.85 6.73 -13.14
N ILE A 404 -5.76 6.99 -14.08
CA ILE A 404 -5.47 6.88 -15.52
C ILE A 404 -4.45 7.92 -15.97
N THR A 405 -4.53 9.15 -15.48
CA THR A 405 -3.64 10.22 -15.93
C THR A 405 -2.50 10.50 -14.95
N ASP A 406 -1.37 10.97 -15.49
CA ASP A 406 -0.26 11.44 -14.66
C ASP A 406 -0.65 12.66 -13.82
N PHE A 407 -1.59 13.48 -14.31
CA PHE A 407 -2.15 14.60 -13.57
C PHE A 407 -2.89 14.15 -12.30
N GLU A 408 -3.82 13.20 -12.41
CA GLU A 408 -4.58 12.69 -11.25
C GLU A 408 -3.64 12.05 -10.21
N ASN A 409 -2.68 11.24 -10.67
CA ASN A 409 -1.68 10.63 -9.79
C ASN A 409 -0.80 11.68 -9.11
N ALA A 410 -0.40 12.73 -9.83
CA ALA A 410 0.36 13.84 -9.26
C ALA A 410 -0.49 14.66 -8.28
N ALA A 411 -1.76 14.91 -8.57
CA ALA A 411 -2.67 15.64 -7.69
C ALA A 411 -2.83 14.92 -6.35
N PHE A 412 -3.12 13.61 -6.36
CA PHE A 412 -3.19 12.82 -5.12
C PHE A 412 -1.84 12.74 -4.40
N SER A 413 -0.73 12.68 -5.16
CA SER A 413 0.62 12.69 -4.58
C SER A 413 0.92 13.99 -3.82
N VAL A 414 0.69 15.12 -4.48
CA VAL A 414 0.89 16.46 -3.90
C VAL A 414 -0.09 16.69 -2.74
N PHE A 415 -1.35 16.27 -2.87
CA PHE A 415 -2.33 16.37 -1.80
C PHE A 415 -1.83 15.68 -0.52
N MET A 416 -1.32 14.45 -0.62
CA MET A 416 -0.80 13.75 0.56
C MET A 416 0.45 14.42 1.15
N VAL A 417 1.32 15.03 0.34
CA VAL A 417 2.43 15.85 0.84
C VAL A 417 1.90 17.07 1.59
N LEU A 418 0.88 17.75 1.08
CA LEU A 418 0.27 18.90 1.77
C LEU A 418 -0.43 18.49 3.07
N ILE A 419 -1.09 17.33 3.07
CA ILE A 419 -1.76 16.79 4.27
C ILE A 419 -0.76 16.45 5.37
N THR A 420 0.38 15.81 5.05
CA THR A 420 1.41 15.56 6.07
C THR A 420 1.94 16.86 6.68
N ARG A 421 2.15 17.90 5.86
CA ARG A 421 2.52 19.24 6.34
C ARG A 421 1.45 19.85 7.22
N ALA A 422 0.17 19.75 6.83
CA ALA A 422 -0.94 20.26 7.62
C ALA A 422 -1.03 19.55 8.99
N ILE A 423 -0.89 18.23 9.02
CA ILE A 423 -0.88 17.42 10.25
C ILE A 423 0.20 17.92 11.23
N LEU A 424 1.41 18.18 10.72
CA LEU A 424 2.54 18.62 11.54
C LEU A 424 2.43 20.10 11.93
N SER A 425 2.09 20.99 11.00
CA SER A 425 2.07 22.44 11.23
C SER A 425 0.89 22.91 12.08
N PHE A 426 -0.28 22.28 11.95
CA PHE A 426 -1.46 22.62 12.74
C PHE A 426 -1.66 21.72 13.96
N ASP A 427 -0.69 20.85 14.24
CA ASP A 427 -0.75 19.89 15.33
C ASP A 427 -2.03 19.04 15.31
N LEU A 428 -2.47 18.60 14.13
CA LEU A 428 -3.74 17.89 13.98
C LEU A 428 -3.71 16.56 14.77
N ASN A 429 -4.89 16.18 15.26
CA ASN A 429 -5.16 14.88 15.83
C ASN A 429 -6.31 14.24 15.06
N LEU A 430 -6.02 13.12 14.41
CA LEU A 430 -6.92 12.33 13.57
C LEU A 430 -7.24 10.96 14.18
N TYR A 431 -6.71 10.63 15.36
CA TYR A 431 -6.93 9.33 15.97
C TYR A 431 -8.41 8.98 16.09
N ILE A 432 -8.72 7.76 15.67
CA ILE A 432 -9.98 7.06 15.94
C ILE A 432 -9.62 5.64 16.42
N PRO A 433 -10.52 4.90 17.06
CA PRO A 433 -10.22 3.52 17.41
C PRO A 433 -9.82 2.70 16.17
N ILE A 434 -8.77 1.88 16.28
CA ILE A 434 -8.28 1.03 15.19
C ILE A 434 -9.39 0.16 14.59
N PRO A 435 -10.30 -0.46 15.38
CA PRO A 435 -11.43 -1.18 14.83
C PRO A 435 -12.32 -0.34 13.89
N ARG A 436 -12.45 0.97 14.15
CA ARG A 436 -13.19 1.90 13.26
C ARG A 436 -12.43 2.19 11.97
N THR A 437 -11.11 2.27 12.02
CA THR A 437 -10.28 2.34 10.80
C THR A 437 -10.42 1.06 9.97
N THR A 438 -10.45 -0.12 10.61
CA THR A 438 -10.71 -1.39 9.92
C THR A 438 -12.11 -1.44 9.31
N GLU A 439 -13.15 -1.02 10.04
CA GLU A 439 -14.53 -0.93 9.53
C GLU A 439 -14.65 0.04 8.34
N ASN A 440 -13.94 1.18 8.40
CA ASN A 440 -13.85 2.11 7.28
C ASN A 440 -13.19 1.47 6.05
N MET A 441 -12.21 0.59 6.20
CA MET A 441 -11.58 -0.11 5.08
C MET A 441 -12.57 -1.05 4.38
N GLU A 442 -13.43 -1.74 5.14
CA GLU A 442 -14.52 -2.52 4.54
C GLU A 442 -15.56 -1.61 3.86
N THR A 443 -15.92 -0.50 4.50
CA THR A 443 -16.85 0.49 3.94
C THR A 443 -16.36 1.06 2.60
N ALA A 444 -15.04 1.25 2.46
CA ALA A 444 -14.43 1.76 1.23
C ALA A 444 -14.62 0.85 0.00
N HIS A 445 -14.96 -0.43 0.20
CA HIS A 445 -15.19 -1.36 -0.91
C HIS A 445 -16.56 -1.21 -1.55
N ALA A 446 -17.56 -0.70 -0.84
CA ALA A 446 -18.89 -0.59 -1.41
C ALA A 446 -18.86 0.19 -2.73
N ARG A 447 -19.57 -0.30 -3.75
CA ARG A 447 -19.76 0.48 -4.97
C ARG A 447 -20.34 1.85 -4.62
N ASN A 448 -19.83 2.90 -5.26
CA ASN A 448 -20.12 4.30 -4.96
C ASN A 448 -19.77 4.74 -3.53
N ALA A 449 -18.80 4.09 -2.85
CA ALA A 449 -18.46 4.40 -1.45
C ALA A 449 -18.22 5.88 -1.18
N VAL A 450 -17.47 6.55 -2.07
CA VAL A 450 -17.13 7.97 -1.96
C VAL A 450 -18.36 8.89 -2.01
N LEU A 451 -19.44 8.47 -2.68
CA LEU A 451 -20.66 9.27 -2.88
C LEU A 451 -21.75 8.95 -1.85
N GLU A 452 -21.85 7.67 -1.46
CA GLU A 452 -23.03 7.15 -0.75
C GLU A 452 -22.75 6.70 0.68
N GLN A 453 -21.51 6.31 1.00
CA GLN A 453 -21.18 5.75 2.30
C GLN A 453 -20.71 6.81 3.30
N LYS A 454 -20.70 6.43 4.58
CA LYS A 454 -20.24 7.28 5.68
C LYS A 454 -19.08 6.60 6.38
N PHE A 455 -18.04 7.38 6.64
CA PHE A 455 -16.84 6.91 7.30
C PHE A 455 -16.74 7.49 8.71
N TYR A 456 -16.22 6.69 9.64
CA TYR A 456 -15.82 7.18 10.95
C TYR A 456 -14.66 8.15 10.79
N PHE A 457 -14.84 9.38 11.27
CA PHE A 457 -13.82 10.41 11.20
C PHE A 457 -13.86 11.29 12.46
N ARG A 458 -12.71 11.85 12.83
CA ARG A 458 -12.61 12.73 13.99
C ARG A 458 -13.36 14.04 13.73
N LYS A 459 -14.33 14.37 14.60
CA LYS A 459 -15.20 15.55 14.42
C LYS A 459 -14.45 16.88 14.51
N ASP A 460 -13.53 16.99 15.46
CA ASP A 460 -12.66 18.16 15.61
C ASP A 460 -11.19 17.72 15.62
N PRO A 461 -10.47 17.91 14.51
CA PRO A 461 -9.08 17.51 14.39
C PRO A 461 -8.12 18.51 15.04
N PHE A 462 -8.57 19.72 15.41
CA PHE A 462 -7.71 20.77 15.91
C PHE A 462 -7.44 20.65 17.42
N PRO A 463 -6.27 21.10 17.90
CA PRO A 463 -6.02 21.18 19.32
C PRO A 463 -6.99 22.17 19.98
N HIS A 464 -7.62 21.75 21.08
CA HIS A 464 -8.48 22.63 21.86
C HIS A 464 -7.59 23.67 22.56
N ARG A 465 -7.75 24.95 22.20
CA ARG A 465 -7.06 26.05 22.92
C ARG A 465 -7.63 26.13 24.33
N ILE A 466 -6.78 25.97 25.35
CA ILE A 466 -7.14 26.34 26.72
C ILE A 466 -7.39 27.86 26.72
N PRO A 467 -8.57 28.34 27.13
CA PRO A 467 -8.82 29.77 27.25
C PRO A 467 -7.81 30.41 28.20
N ARG A 468 -7.23 31.54 27.78
CA ARG A 468 -6.18 32.28 28.51
C ARG A 468 -6.53 32.60 29.98
N HIS A 469 -7.81 32.59 30.34
CA HIS A 469 -8.29 32.78 31.71
C HIS A 469 -7.91 31.65 32.69
N GLN A 470 -7.65 30.42 32.24
CA GLN A 470 -7.22 29.33 33.12
C GLN A 470 -5.70 29.30 33.37
N GLN A 471 -4.90 29.97 32.53
CA GLN A 471 -3.45 30.08 32.77
C GLN A 471 -3.08 31.07 33.88
N GLN A 472 -3.95 32.04 34.21
CA GLN A 472 -3.70 32.99 35.30
C GLN A 472 -4.11 32.49 36.69
N GLN A 473 -4.83 31.37 36.82
CA GLN A 473 -5.20 30.80 38.12
C GLN A 473 -4.16 29.81 38.69
N ASN A 474 -3.21 29.33 37.88
CA ASN A 474 -2.17 28.40 38.32
C ASN A 474 -0.79 29.06 38.54
N SER A 475 -0.71 30.39 38.57
CA SER A 475 0.52 31.12 38.93
C SER A 475 0.29 31.98 40.17
N ASN A 476 0.21 31.33 41.34
CA ASN A 476 0.51 31.98 42.61
C ASN A 476 1.97 31.67 42.96
N PRO A 477 2.89 32.65 42.92
CA PRO A 477 4.14 32.57 43.64
C PRO A 477 4.00 33.32 44.97
N ASP A 478 3.99 32.60 46.08
CA ASP A 478 4.22 33.21 47.39
C ASP A 478 5.71 33.63 47.49
N SER A 479 5.89 34.94 47.60
CA SER A 479 6.98 35.72 48.22
C SER A 479 8.41 35.16 48.30
N THR A 480 9.37 35.86 47.70
CA THR A 480 10.34 36.68 48.47
C THR A 480 11.16 37.61 47.57
N SER A 481 11.49 38.75 48.15
CA SER A 481 12.07 39.98 47.61
C SER A 481 13.52 39.89 47.12
N GLY A 482 13.84 40.64 46.05
CA GLY A 482 15.21 40.99 45.69
C GLY A 482 15.28 41.87 44.43
N ASN A 483 15.43 43.18 44.61
CA ASN A 483 15.73 44.15 43.55
C ASN A 483 17.05 43.81 42.82
N VAL A 484 17.03 43.68 41.50
CA VAL A 484 18.07 44.25 40.60
C VAL A 484 17.43 44.56 39.24
N SER A 485 17.60 45.81 38.82
CA SER A 485 17.29 46.37 37.51
C SER A 485 18.24 45.88 36.43
N GLU A 486 17.74 45.37 35.30
CA GLU A 486 18.45 45.50 34.02
C GLU A 486 17.49 45.40 32.83
N SER A 487 17.53 46.45 32.01
CA SER A 487 16.76 46.62 30.78
C SER A 487 17.31 45.73 29.67
N SER A 488 16.47 44.87 29.08
CA SER A 488 16.71 44.38 27.72
C SER A 488 15.39 44.29 26.93
N SER A 489 15.31 45.14 25.91
CA SER A 489 14.25 45.15 24.92
C SER A 489 14.42 43.94 23.97
N ARG A 490 13.51 42.97 24.04
CA ARG A 490 13.30 42.00 22.96
C ARG A 490 11.88 42.16 22.42
N SER A 491 11.80 42.71 21.23
CA SER A 491 10.60 42.75 20.40
C SER A 491 10.15 41.32 20.07
N SER A 492 9.00 40.92 20.61
CA SER A 492 8.28 39.73 20.14
C SER A 492 7.45 40.12 18.93
N SER A 493 7.89 39.68 17.74
CA SER A 493 7.06 39.70 16.54
C SER A 493 5.94 38.67 16.70
N GLY A 494 4.74 39.15 17.04
CA GLY A 494 3.53 38.35 17.01
C GLY A 494 3.24 37.87 15.60
N LEU A 495 3.45 36.58 15.33
CA LEU A 495 2.90 35.91 14.17
C LEU A 495 1.38 35.78 14.37
N SER A 496 0.63 36.64 13.69
CA SER A 496 -0.81 36.55 13.55
C SER A 496 -1.17 35.25 12.81
N THR A 497 -2.11 34.49 13.38
CA THR A 497 -2.63 33.24 12.80
C THR A 497 -3.41 33.57 11.52
N PRO A 498 -3.27 32.80 10.41
CA PRO A 498 -4.05 33.06 9.21
C PRO A 498 -5.53 32.83 9.49
N ASN A 499 -6.34 33.77 9.02
CA ASN A 499 -7.79 33.82 9.19
C ASN A 499 -8.43 32.58 8.54
N LEU A 500 -9.46 31.97 9.14
CA LEU A 500 -10.22 30.83 8.60
C LEU A 500 -10.69 31.03 7.14
N ARG A 501 -10.81 32.28 6.67
CA ARG A 501 -11.06 32.63 5.26
C ARG A 501 -9.91 32.26 4.31
N GLN A 502 -8.65 32.39 4.71
CA GLN A 502 -7.49 32.00 3.87
C GLN A 502 -7.40 30.48 3.71
N LEU A 503 -7.78 29.70 4.73
CA LEU A 503 -7.80 28.24 4.65
C LEU A 503 -8.94 27.74 3.73
N LYS A 504 -10.10 28.39 3.75
CA LYS A 504 -11.19 28.11 2.80
C LYS A 504 -10.80 28.41 1.36
N LEU A 505 -9.91 29.38 1.12
CA LEU A 505 -9.39 29.67 -0.22
C LEU A 505 -8.35 28.64 -0.67
N ILE A 506 -7.52 28.12 0.23
CA ILE A 506 -6.55 27.04 -0.09
C ILE A 506 -7.27 25.71 -0.35
N LEU A 507 -8.32 25.40 0.43
CA LEU A 507 -9.14 24.19 0.24
C LEU A 507 -10.20 24.31 -0.87
N ALA A 508 -10.40 25.49 -1.45
CA ALA A 508 -11.29 25.69 -2.60
C ALA A 508 -10.54 26.00 -3.91
N ALA A 509 -9.22 26.21 -3.84
CA ALA A 509 -8.35 26.37 -5.01
C ALA A 509 -7.54 25.10 -5.33
N VAL A 510 -7.57 24.11 -4.44
CA VAL A 510 -7.19 22.70 -4.65
C VAL A 510 -8.49 21.92 -4.76
#